data_AF-A0A956L975-F1
#
_entry.id   AF-A0A956L975-F1
#
_cell.length_a   1.000
_cell.length_b   1.000
_cell.length_c   1.000
_cell.angle_alpha   90.00
_cell.angle_beta   90.00
_cell.angle_gamma   90.00
#
_symmetry.space_group_name_H-M   'P 1'
#
loop_
_entity.id
_entity.type
_entity.pdbx_description
1 polymer ?
#
loop_
_entity_poly.entity_id
_entity_poly.type
_entity_poly.pdbx_seq_one_letter_code
_entity_poly.pdbx_strand_id
1 'polypeptide(L)'
;AEQGHALDRFHAEDLQYGAERMVTAGYEASAGYYRKPDGSAYAEGDTWVQPQLAATLRIIAEGGPRAFYEGPLAQTLAEGVAAAGGIWKAEDLAAYGAKERPPIVFDYREHQIVTMPPPSAGGVVLRQLLAASESLHLERHAWRSVPEVHLFVEAMRRTYADRNLLLGDPDFVTLPMEELLDTRYVAKRMADIDPDHATPSDQVGAGLPVRSESEQTTHFSVVDGDGSAVSNTYTLNLGFGAKFVVPDTGVLLNNEMDDFSVKPGTANIFGLVQGEPNKIEPGKRMLSSMTPTIVVRDGQLRAVVGTPGGPTITTTVATVIRGMIEHDLRIDEAVASPRVHHQWKPDQIWTEERLDPQTEAGLQAKGHEIRKRSGMGHANCIEVDPKTRGFRAVADVSRDGGAAVAF
;
A
#
# COMPACT_ATOMS: atom_id res chain seq x y z
N ALA A 1 -3.11 -17.03 18.29
CA ALA A 1 -2.70 -18.28 17.60
C ALA A 1 -3.05 -19.52 18.42
N GLU A 2 -2.22 -19.97 19.38
CA GLU A 2 -2.42 -21.25 20.12
C GLU A 2 -3.66 -21.27 21.03
N GLN A 3 -3.88 -20.21 21.80
CA GLN A 3 -5.06 -20.05 22.66
C GLN A 3 -6.26 -19.44 21.91
N GLY A 4 -6.07 -19.13 20.62
CA GLY A 4 -6.99 -18.33 19.82
C GLY A 4 -7.17 -16.89 20.27
N HIS A 5 -8.19 -16.23 19.72
CA HIS A 5 -8.75 -14.95 20.15
C HIS A 5 -10.22 -14.87 19.70
N ALA A 6 -11.03 -14.08 20.40
CA ALA A 6 -12.41 -13.80 19.96
C ALA A 6 -12.39 -12.85 18.74
N LEU A 7 -13.18 -13.17 17.71
CA LEU A 7 -13.29 -12.35 16.51
C LEU A 7 -14.23 -11.16 16.72
N ASP A 8 -13.84 -10.00 16.22
CA ASP A 8 -14.80 -8.95 15.87
C ASP A 8 -15.51 -9.26 14.54
N ARG A 9 -16.49 -8.44 14.19
CA ARG A 9 -17.29 -8.62 12.97
C ARG A 9 -16.46 -8.55 11.68
N PHE A 10 -15.56 -7.58 11.55
CA PHE A 10 -14.80 -7.39 10.31
C PHE A 10 -13.88 -8.58 10.08
N HIS A 11 -13.16 -9.01 11.12
CA HIS A 11 -12.29 -10.19 11.06
C HIS A 11 -13.09 -11.46 10.67
N ALA A 12 -14.30 -11.66 11.21
CA ALA A 12 -15.14 -12.79 10.84
C ALA A 12 -15.62 -12.75 9.37
N GLU A 13 -16.03 -11.58 8.87
CA GLU A 13 -16.37 -11.37 7.45
C GLU A 13 -15.16 -11.64 6.55
N ASP A 14 -13.96 -11.25 6.98
CA ASP A 14 -12.69 -11.48 6.28
C ASP A 14 -12.32 -12.98 6.24
N LEU A 15 -12.47 -13.71 7.35
CA LEU A 15 -12.21 -15.17 7.38
C LEU A 15 -13.17 -15.91 6.43
N GLN A 16 -14.44 -15.53 6.39
CA GLN A 16 -15.41 -16.09 5.45
C GLN A 16 -15.00 -15.79 4.00
N TYR A 17 -14.70 -14.53 3.68
CA TYR A 17 -14.23 -14.13 2.35
C TYR A 17 -12.99 -14.94 1.93
N GLY A 18 -11.99 -15.04 2.81
CA GLY A 18 -10.78 -15.80 2.58
C GLY A 18 -11.08 -17.26 2.25
N ALA A 19 -11.84 -17.93 3.10
CA ALA A 19 -12.20 -19.34 2.92
C ALA A 19 -13.01 -19.59 1.64
N GLU A 20 -13.95 -18.71 1.29
CA GLU A 20 -14.71 -18.79 0.03
C GLU A 20 -13.79 -18.65 -1.19
N ARG A 21 -12.82 -17.72 -1.16
CA ARG A 21 -11.83 -17.55 -2.23
C ARG A 21 -10.87 -18.74 -2.34
N MET A 22 -10.55 -19.41 -1.22
CA MET A 22 -9.74 -20.63 -1.22
C MET A 22 -10.47 -21.82 -1.84
N VAL A 23 -11.75 -22.05 -1.51
CA VAL A 23 -12.57 -23.05 -2.22
C VAL A 23 -12.70 -22.70 -3.71
N THR A 24 -12.93 -21.43 -4.05
CA THR A 24 -13.03 -20.99 -5.45
C THR A 24 -11.74 -21.21 -6.25
N ALA A 25 -10.58 -21.25 -5.58
CA ALA A 25 -9.27 -21.55 -6.18
C ALA A 25 -8.93 -23.04 -6.26
N GLY A 26 -9.78 -23.95 -5.77
CA GLY A 26 -9.47 -25.39 -5.66
C GLY A 26 -8.54 -25.74 -4.50
N TYR A 27 -8.53 -24.92 -3.45
CA TYR A 27 -7.74 -25.11 -2.23
C TYR A 27 -8.65 -25.29 -1.00
N GLU A 28 -9.60 -26.22 -1.06
CA GLU A 28 -10.51 -26.57 0.04
C GLU A 28 -9.76 -26.89 1.35
N ALA A 29 -8.60 -27.55 1.25
CA ALA A 29 -7.74 -27.82 2.40
C ALA A 29 -7.17 -26.54 3.04
N SER A 30 -6.92 -25.48 2.26
CA SER A 30 -6.52 -24.17 2.78
C SER A 30 -7.71 -23.43 3.41
N ALA A 31 -8.90 -23.55 2.82
CA ALA A 31 -10.13 -22.99 3.39
C ALA A 31 -10.44 -23.57 4.79
N GLY A 32 -10.00 -24.79 5.08
CA GLY A 32 -10.13 -25.42 6.40
C GLY A 32 -9.42 -24.69 7.55
N TYR A 33 -8.38 -23.89 7.29
CA TYR A 33 -7.69 -23.09 8.31
C TYR A 33 -8.51 -21.86 8.77
N TYR A 34 -9.53 -21.49 8.00
CA TYR A 34 -10.36 -20.29 8.17
C TYR A 34 -11.86 -20.63 8.35
N ARG A 35 -12.15 -21.90 8.67
CA ARG A 35 -13.49 -22.43 8.94
C ARG A 35 -13.48 -23.21 10.26
N LYS A 36 -14.66 -23.40 10.85
CA LYS A 36 -14.82 -24.25 12.04
C LYS A 36 -14.58 -25.73 11.68
N PRO A 37 -14.30 -26.60 12.66
CA PRO A 37 -14.06 -28.03 12.41
C PRO A 37 -15.23 -28.81 11.76
N ASP A 38 -16.44 -28.25 11.76
CA ASP A 38 -17.61 -28.79 11.05
C ASP A 38 -17.77 -28.27 9.61
N GLY A 39 -16.83 -27.42 9.16
CA GLY A 39 -16.83 -26.77 7.84
C GLY A 39 -17.63 -25.47 7.76
N SER A 40 -18.29 -25.03 8.84
CA SER A 40 -19.04 -23.77 8.87
C SER A 40 -18.12 -22.54 8.96
N ALA A 41 -18.66 -21.37 8.58
CA ALA A 41 -17.94 -20.09 8.70
C ALA A 41 -17.85 -19.63 10.17
N TYR A 42 -16.79 -18.90 10.48
CA TYR A 42 -16.66 -18.16 11.73
C TYR A 42 -17.56 -16.91 11.73
N ALA A 43 -18.01 -16.48 12.91
CA ALA A 43 -18.83 -15.31 13.14
C ALA A 43 -18.25 -14.43 14.27
N GLU A 44 -18.80 -13.22 14.43
CA GLU A 44 -18.48 -12.32 15.54
C GLU A 44 -18.65 -13.02 16.90
N GLY A 45 -17.66 -12.88 17.78
CA GLY A 45 -17.61 -13.50 19.10
C GLY A 45 -17.14 -14.95 19.15
N ASP A 46 -17.01 -15.65 18.01
CA ASP A 46 -16.35 -16.97 18.00
C ASP A 46 -14.85 -16.84 18.34
N THR A 47 -14.28 -17.89 18.95
CA THR A 47 -12.83 -17.99 19.14
C THR A 47 -12.16 -18.68 17.95
N TRP A 48 -11.36 -17.96 17.17
CA TRP A 48 -10.54 -18.55 16.11
C TRP A 48 -9.18 -18.98 16.65
N VAL A 49 -8.77 -20.22 16.35
CA VAL A 49 -7.54 -20.85 16.85
C VAL A 49 -6.69 -21.31 15.67
N GLN A 50 -5.38 -21.09 15.73
CA GLN A 50 -4.44 -21.43 14.65
C GLN A 50 -3.25 -22.21 15.23
N PRO A 51 -3.39 -23.54 15.46
CA PRO A 51 -2.38 -24.32 16.16
C PRO A 51 -1.12 -24.58 15.32
N GLN A 52 -1.26 -24.84 14.02
CA GLN A 52 -0.10 -25.04 13.11
C GLN A 52 0.71 -23.73 12.96
N LEU A 53 0.05 -22.59 12.77
CA LEU A 53 0.74 -21.29 12.75
C LEU A 53 1.42 -20.99 14.10
N ALA A 54 0.83 -21.40 15.24
CA ALA A 54 1.49 -21.26 16.54
C ALA A 54 2.76 -22.09 16.65
N ALA A 55 2.77 -23.32 16.12
CA ALA A 55 3.97 -24.15 16.06
C ALA A 55 5.06 -23.51 15.17
N THR A 56 4.68 -22.99 13.99
CA THR A 56 5.58 -22.24 13.10
C THR A 56 6.16 -21.00 13.78
N LEU A 57 5.34 -20.19 14.43
CA LEU A 57 5.80 -18.99 15.16
C LEU A 57 6.72 -19.35 16.35
N ARG A 58 6.49 -20.50 17.00
CA ARG A 58 7.37 -21.03 18.05
C ARG A 58 8.75 -21.42 17.51
N ILE A 59 8.81 -22.09 16.37
CA ILE A 59 10.09 -22.42 15.68
C ILE A 59 10.90 -21.14 15.37
N ILE A 60 10.23 -20.07 14.91
CA ILE A 60 10.89 -18.78 14.64
C ILE A 60 11.33 -18.08 15.94
N ALA A 61 10.54 -18.17 17.01
CA ALA A 61 10.88 -17.55 18.30
C ALA A 61 12.05 -18.26 19.01
N GLU A 62 12.16 -19.58 18.88
CA GLU A 62 13.21 -20.39 19.52
C GLU A 62 14.49 -20.46 18.67
N GLY A 63 14.37 -20.59 17.34
CA GLY A 63 15.51 -20.69 16.41
C GLY A 63 15.94 -19.36 15.76
N GLY A 64 15.23 -18.26 16.01
CA GLY A 64 15.44 -16.97 15.35
C GLY A 64 14.96 -16.95 13.89
N PRO A 65 15.13 -15.82 13.18
CA PRO A 65 14.54 -15.62 11.85
C PRO A 65 15.03 -16.63 10.79
N ARG A 66 16.26 -17.13 10.90
CA ARG A 66 16.78 -18.13 9.95
C ARG A 66 16.08 -19.48 10.05
N ALA A 67 15.41 -19.81 11.16
CA ALA A 67 14.62 -21.04 11.28
C ALA A 67 13.39 -21.10 10.36
N PHE A 68 12.99 -19.96 9.74
CA PHE A 68 12.00 -19.94 8.65
C PHE A 68 12.62 -20.19 7.26
N TYR A 69 13.87 -19.76 7.06
CA TYR A 69 14.57 -19.76 5.77
C TYR A 69 15.52 -20.95 5.58
N GLU A 70 15.86 -21.67 6.65
CA GLU A 70 16.75 -22.83 6.67
C GLU A 70 16.11 -24.01 7.43
N GLY A 71 16.65 -25.21 7.21
CA GLY A 71 16.31 -26.38 8.01
C GLY A 71 14.90 -26.95 7.74
N PRO A 72 14.33 -27.72 8.71
CA PRO A 72 13.13 -28.51 8.46
C PRO A 72 11.90 -27.71 8.01
N LEU A 73 11.66 -26.54 8.59
CA LEU A 73 10.51 -25.69 8.23
C LEU A 73 10.64 -25.16 6.80
N ALA A 74 11.82 -24.70 6.39
CA ALA A 74 12.09 -24.28 5.02
C ALA A 74 11.94 -25.45 4.02
N GLN A 75 12.33 -26.66 4.40
CA GLN A 75 12.10 -27.86 3.60
C GLN A 75 10.61 -28.18 3.45
N THR A 76 9.82 -28.18 4.53
CA THR A 76 8.36 -28.37 4.48
C THR A 76 7.67 -27.29 3.63
N LEU A 77 8.11 -26.03 3.72
CA LEU A 77 7.63 -24.93 2.88
C LEU A 77 7.89 -25.19 1.39
N ALA A 78 9.12 -25.57 1.02
CA ALA A 78 9.47 -25.87 -0.37
C ALA A 78 8.73 -27.11 -0.91
N GLU A 79 8.69 -28.20 -0.14
CA GLU A 79 8.02 -29.45 -0.54
C GLU A 79 6.50 -29.27 -0.70
N GLY A 80 5.84 -28.56 0.22
CA GLY A 80 4.41 -28.29 0.13
C GLY A 80 4.04 -27.35 -1.04
N VAL A 81 4.90 -26.38 -1.38
CA VAL A 81 4.74 -25.53 -2.57
C VAL A 81 4.96 -26.33 -3.85
N ALA A 82 5.99 -27.17 -3.91
CA ALA A 82 6.25 -28.03 -5.07
C ALA A 82 5.11 -29.03 -5.31
N ALA A 83 4.53 -29.61 -4.25
CA ALA A 83 3.37 -30.48 -4.32
C ALA A 83 2.10 -29.76 -4.86
N ALA A 84 1.98 -28.45 -4.64
CA ALA A 84 0.92 -27.60 -5.19
C ALA A 84 1.22 -27.07 -6.61
N GLY A 85 2.32 -27.49 -7.24
CA GLY A 85 2.73 -27.07 -8.59
C GLY A 85 3.57 -25.79 -8.66
N GLY A 86 3.99 -25.25 -7.50
CA GLY A 86 4.95 -24.15 -7.44
C GLY A 86 6.39 -24.59 -7.69
N ILE A 87 7.31 -23.62 -7.75
CA ILE A 87 8.71 -23.84 -8.17
C ILE A 87 9.76 -23.54 -7.07
N TRP A 88 9.31 -23.32 -5.82
CA TRP A 88 10.21 -23.05 -4.69
C TRP A 88 11.14 -24.22 -4.38
N LYS A 89 12.35 -23.89 -3.93
CA LYS A 89 13.29 -24.83 -3.33
C LYS A 89 13.76 -24.31 -1.97
N ALA A 90 14.31 -25.20 -1.15
CA ALA A 90 14.90 -24.81 0.13
C ALA A 90 16.10 -23.86 -0.06
N GLU A 91 16.82 -23.97 -1.17
CA GLU A 91 17.92 -23.07 -1.55
C GLU A 91 17.44 -21.64 -1.86
N ASP A 92 16.23 -21.47 -2.42
CA ASP A 92 15.67 -20.14 -2.72
C ASP A 92 15.30 -19.40 -1.41
N LEU A 93 14.76 -20.15 -0.43
CA LEU A 93 14.50 -19.65 0.92
C LEU A 93 15.80 -19.34 1.65
N ALA A 94 16.79 -20.24 1.60
CA ALA A 94 18.08 -20.04 2.25
C ALA A 94 18.87 -18.86 1.65
N ALA A 95 18.76 -18.61 0.34
CA ALA A 95 19.37 -17.47 -0.34
C ALA A 95 18.67 -16.13 -0.02
N TYR A 96 17.48 -16.13 0.57
CA TYR A 96 16.77 -14.89 0.91
C TYR A 96 17.48 -14.12 2.04
N GLY A 97 17.57 -12.80 1.85
CA GLY A 97 17.93 -11.84 2.88
C GLY A 97 17.19 -10.52 2.67
N ALA A 98 16.73 -9.92 3.76
CA ALA A 98 16.22 -8.55 3.76
C ALA A 98 17.37 -7.58 3.41
N LYS A 99 17.06 -6.53 2.64
CA LYS A 99 18.04 -5.50 2.26
C LYS A 99 17.72 -4.19 2.98
N GLU A 100 18.67 -3.73 3.80
CA GLU A 100 18.72 -2.33 4.21
C GLU A 100 18.98 -1.45 2.98
N ARG A 101 18.23 -0.35 2.84
CA ARG A 101 18.41 0.64 1.76
C ARG A 101 18.27 2.05 2.36
N PRO A 102 19.07 3.04 1.93
CA PRO A 102 18.88 4.42 2.33
C PRO A 102 17.47 4.91 1.93
N PRO A 103 16.73 5.59 2.82
CA PRO A 103 15.41 6.12 2.49
C PRO A 103 15.50 7.25 1.47
N ILE A 104 14.39 7.49 0.76
CA ILE A 104 14.21 8.76 0.04
C ILE A 104 13.92 9.82 1.10
N VAL A 105 14.74 10.87 1.13
CA VAL A 105 14.60 12.03 2.02
C VAL A 105 14.46 13.29 1.17
N PHE A 106 13.44 14.11 1.46
CA PHE A 106 13.22 15.39 0.79
C PHE A 106 12.47 16.36 1.69
N ASP A 107 12.66 17.65 1.43
CA ASP A 107 11.91 18.70 2.12
C ASP A 107 10.61 19.03 1.36
N TYR A 108 9.57 19.35 2.12
CA TYR A 108 8.23 19.73 1.67
C TYR A 108 7.68 20.80 2.61
N ARG A 109 7.59 22.04 2.11
CA ARG A 109 7.39 23.24 2.94
C ARG A 109 8.36 23.26 4.15
N GLU A 110 7.85 23.39 5.38
CA GLU A 110 8.66 23.42 6.62
C GLU A 110 8.95 22.03 7.23
N HIS A 111 8.76 20.95 6.47
CA HIS A 111 8.89 19.57 6.95
C HIS A 111 9.85 18.76 6.08
N GLN A 112 10.56 17.83 6.70
CA GLN A 112 11.34 16.81 6.02
C GLN A 112 10.55 15.49 6.00
N ILE A 113 10.46 14.88 4.83
CA ILE A 113 9.75 13.62 4.58
C ILE A 113 10.80 12.52 4.39
N VAL A 114 10.68 11.45 5.16
CA VAL A 114 11.54 10.25 5.08
C VAL A 114 10.67 9.05 4.72
N THR A 115 10.94 8.41 3.58
CA THR A 115 10.03 7.41 2.99
C THR A 115 10.76 6.36 2.14
N MET A 116 10.06 5.32 1.70
CA MET A 116 10.67 4.12 1.08
C MET A 116 11.25 4.37 -0.32
N PRO A 117 12.45 3.83 -0.61
CA PRO A 117 13.05 3.82 -1.95
C PRO A 117 12.54 2.64 -2.79
N PRO A 118 12.85 2.62 -4.11
CA PRO A 118 12.79 1.43 -4.93
C PRO A 118 13.46 0.22 -4.24
N PRO A 119 12.85 -0.99 -4.29
CA PRO A 119 11.75 -1.41 -5.15
C PRO A 119 10.34 -1.05 -4.64
N SER A 120 10.16 -0.08 -3.73
CA SER A 120 8.87 0.60 -3.63
C SER A 120 8.82 1.82 -4.55
N ALA A 121 7.74 1.98 -5.31
CA ALA A 121 7.39 3.22 -5.97
C ALA A 121 6.93 4.30 -4.97
N GLY A 122 6.55 3.90 -3.75
CA GLY A 122 5.83 4.72 -2.78
C GLY A 122 6.45 6.09 -2.52
N GLY A 123 7.74 6.12 -2.18
CA GLY A 123 8.43 7.38 -1.91
C GLY A 123 8.59 8.30 -3.13
N VAL A 124 8.71 7.73 -4.33
CA VAL A 124 8.78 8.50 -5.59
C VAL A 124 7.41 9.12 -5.90
N VAL A 125 6.34 8.33 -5.82
CA VAL A 125 4.97 8.81 -6.04
C VAL A 125 4.59 9.86 -5.00
N LEU A 126 4.92 9.65 -3.73
CA LEU A 126 4.71 10.65 -2.68
C LEU A 126 5.50 11.94 -2.97
N ARG A 127 6.77 11.84 -3.34
CA ARG A 127 7.59 13.02 -3.72
C ARG A 127 6.92 13.83 -4.83
N GLN A 128 6.47 13.14 -5.88
CA GLN A 128 5.85 13.80 -7.03
C GLN A 128 4.48 14.40 -6.70
N LEU A 129 3.62 13.71 -5.94
CA LEU A 129 2.33 14.26 -5.52
C LEU A 129 2.48 15.50 -4.64
N LEU A 130 3.48 15.53 -3.74
CA LEU A 130 3.74 16.69 -2.88
C LEU A 130 4.37 17.85 -3.66
N ALA A 131 5.33 17.60 -4.56
CA ALA A 131 5.89 18.63 -5.45
C ALA A 131 4.85 19.18 -6.45
N ALA A 132 3.92 18.34 -6.93
CA ALA A 132 2.79 18.77 -7.74
C ALA A 132 1.84 19.68 -6.94
N SER A 133 1.64 19.39 -5.65
CA SER A 133 0.84 20.23 -4.75
C SER A 133 1.42 21.64 -4.62
N GLU A 134 2.74 21.75 -4.43
CA GLU A 134 3.46 23.03 -4.39
C GLU A 134 3.38 23.76 -5.74
N SER A 135 3.54 23.05 -6.86
CA SER A 135 3.50 23.60 -8.22
C SER A 135 2.10 24.02 -8.70
N LEU A 136 1.05 23.41 -8.17
CA LEU A 136 -0.36 23.73 -8.48
C LEU A 136 -1.00 24.64 -7.43
N HIS A 137 -0.27 24.97 -6.36
CA HIS A 137 -0.70 25.84 -5.26
C HIS A 137 -2.00 25.36 -4.59
N LEU A 138 -2.12 24.04 -4.36
CA LEU A 138 -3.37 23.44 -3.86
C LEU A 138 -3.79 23.98 -2.49
N GLU A 139 -2.84 24.53 -1.71
CA GLU A 139 -3.13 25.20 -0.42
C GLU A 139 -4.12 26.37 -0.53
N ARG A 140 -4.28 26.96 -1.73
CA ARG A 140 -5.15 28.11 -1.97
C ARG A 140 -6.60 27.73 -2.23
N HIS A 141 -6.87 26.45 -2.44
CA HIS A 141 -8.22 25.92 -2.58
C HIS A 141 -8.70 25.36 -1.24
N ALA A 142 -10.00 25.44 -0.97
CA ALA A 142 -10.56 24.80 0.21
C ALA A 142 -10.40 23.28 0.10
N TRP A 143 -10.00 22.62 1.20
CA TRP A 143 -9.83 21.17 1.24
C TRP A 143 -11.08 20.45 0.73
N ARG A 144 -10.89 19.50 -0.19
CA ARG A 144 -11.96 18.75 -0.86
C ARG A 144 -12.97 19.57 -1.65
N SER A 145 -12.66 20.82 -2.02
CA SER A 145 -13.43 21.56 -3.03
C SER A 145 -13.14 21.04 -4.45
N VAL A 146 -14.07 21.28 -5.39
CA VAL A 146 -13.94 20.91 -6.82
C VAL A 146 -12.55 21.21 -7.41
N PRO A 147 -11.96 22.43 -7.31
CA PRO A 147 -10.64 22.69 -7.88
C PRO A 147 -9.50 21.97 -7.15
N GLU A 148 -9.56 21.81 -5.82
CA GLU A 148 -8.57 21.04 -5.06
C GLU A 148 -8.51 19.59 -5.54
N VAL A 149 -9.68 18.93 -5.59
CA VAL A 149 -9.79 17.53 -6.00
C VAL A 149 -9.46 17.34 -7.47
N HIS A 150 -9.93 18.23 -8.35
CA HIS A 150 -9.65 18.16 -9.78
C HIS A 150 -8.14 18.23 -10.06
N LEU A 151 -7.45 19.27 -9.56
CA LEU A 151 -6.02 19.45 -9.80
C LEU A 151 -5.19 18.33 -9.15
N PHE A 152 -5.59 17.85 -7.96
CA PHE A 152 -4.92 16.71 -7.31
C PHE A 152 -5.10 15.40 -8.07
N VAL A 153 -6.27 15.15 -8.68
CA VAL A 153 -6.50 14.02 -9.60
C VAL A 153 -5.65 14.13 -10.86
N GLU A 154 -5.56 15.31 -11.48
CA GLU A 154 -4.73 15.52 -12.67
C GLU A 154 -3.24 15.28 -12.37
N ALA A 155 -2.79 15.65 -11.16
CA ALA A 155 -1.46 15.31 -10.65
C ALA A 155 -1.27 13.81 -10.40
N MET A 156 -2.28 13.11 -9.85
CA MET A 156 -2.26 11.65 -9.73
C MET A 156 -2.15 10.98 -11.10
N ARG A 157 -2.95 11.38 -12.10
CA ARG A 157 -2.89 10.83 -13.47
C ARG A 157 -1.49 10.90 -14.08
N ARG A 158 -0.80 12.04 -13.93
CA ARG A 158 0.56 12.24 -14.45
C ARG A 158 1.61 11.48 -13.63
N THR A 159 1.50 11.51 -12.31
CA THR A 159 2.39 10.78 -11.39
C THR A 159 2.26 9.27 -11.55
N TYR A 160 1.06 8.75 -11.76
CA TYR A 160 0.84 7.32 -11.99
C TYR A 160 1.30 6.88 -13.37
N ALA A 161 1.22 7.72 -14.40
CA ALA A 161 1.90 7.42 -15.66
C ALA A 161 3.42 7.28 -15.42
N ASP A 162 4.04 8.15 -14.63
CA ASP A 162 5.47 8.02 -14.33
C ASP A 162 5.77 6.77 -13.46
N ARG A 163 4.99 6.51 -12.40
CA ARG A 163 5.05 5.30 -11.56
C ARG A 163 5.05 4.03 -12.41
N ASN A 164 4.02 3.92 -13.23
CA ASN A 164 3.64 2.72 -13.98
C ASN A 164 4.58 2.46 -15.16
N LEU A 165 5.45 3.40 -15.48
CA LEU A 165 6.18 3.35 -16.74
C LEU A 165 7.69 3.61 -16.56
N LEU A 166 8.20 3.84 -15.33
CA LEU A 166 9.60 4.20 -15.09
C LEU A 166 10.28 3.51 -13.89
N LEU A 167 9.57 2.66 -13.14
CA LEU A 167 10.06 2.09 -11.89
C LEU A 167 10.13 0.54 -11.93
N GLY A 168 10.95 -0.05 -11.04
CA GLY A 168 11.21 -1.49 -10.93
C GLY A 168 12.24 -1.78 -9.83
N ASP A 169 12.80 -3.00 -9.77
CA ASP A 169 13.90 -3.31 -8.82
C ASP A 169 15.22 -2.62 -9.23
N PRO A 170 15.76 -1.68 -8.42
CA PRO A 170 17.03 -1.02 -8.72
C PRO A 170 18.23 -1.98 -8.72
N ASP A 171 18.07 -3.21 -8.20
CA ASP A 171 19.10 -4.25 -8.32
C ASP A 171 19.18 -4.84 -9.74
N PHE A 172 18.17 -4.59 -10.60
CA PHE A 172 18.05 -5.16 -11.95
C PHE A 172 17.94 -4.10 -13.06
N VAL A 173 17.47 -2.88 -12.76
CA VAL A 173 17.29 -1.81 -13.74
C VAL A 173 17.80 -0.45 -13.25
N THR A 174 18.35 0.34 -14.17
CA THR A 174 18.66 1.76 -13.90
C THR A 174 17.37 2.57 -13.94
N LEU A 175 17.06 3.26 -12.84
CA LEU A 175 15.88 4.12 -12.69
C LEU A 175 16.30 5.60 -12.80
N PRO A 176 15.53 6.47 -13.48
CA PRO A 176 15.83 7.91 -13.62
C PRO A 176 15.47 8.68 -12.34
N MET A 177 16.13 8.34 -11.23
CA MET A 177 15.78 8.83 -9.88
C MET A 177 16.11 10.31 -9.68
N GLU A 178 17.07 10.87 -10.41
CA GLU A 178 17.40 12.30 -10.33
C GLU A 178 16.25 13.13 -10.93
N GLU A 179 15.79 12.75 -12.12
CA GLU A 179 14.65 13.40 -12.79
C GLU A 179 13.33 13.16 -12.04
N LEU A 180 13.07 11.94 -11.58
CA LEU A 180 11.81 11.59 -10.91
C LEU A 180 11.61 12.28 -9.55
N LEU A 181 12.68 12.76 -8.89
CA LEU A 181 12.60 13.46 -7.60
C LEU A 181 12.74 14.98 -7.71
N ASP A 182 13.06 15.52 -8.90
CA ASP A 182 13.24 16.94 -9.19
C ASP A 182 11.90 17.69 -9.31
N THR A 183 11.72 18.75 -8.52
CA THR A 183 10.52 19.61 -8.59
C THR A 183 10.34 20.26 -9.95
N ARG A 184 11.41 20.53 -10.70
CA ARG A 184 11.37 21.14 -12.03
C ARG A 184 10.82 20.18 -13.07
N TYR A 185 11.13 18.89 -12.95
CA TYR A 185 10.52 17.83 -13.75
C TYR A 185 9.03 17.72 -13.43
N VAL A 186 8.67 17.64 -12.14
CA VAL A 186 7.26 17.55 -11.71
C VAL A 186 6.44 18.77 -12.15
N ALA A 187 6.96 20.00 -11.96
CA ALA A 187 6.29 21.22 -12.41
C ALA A 187 6.09 21.23 -13.93
N LYS A 188 7.07 20.75 -14.71
CA LYS A 188 6.92 20.55 -16.16
C LYS A 188 5.85 19.51 -16.50
N ARG A 189 5.70 18.44 -15.71
CA ARG A 189 4.62 17.45 -15.88
C ARG A 189 3.24 18.06 -15.62
N MET A 190 3.12 18.99 -14.68
CA MET A 190 1.85 19.65 -14.34
C MET A 190 1.48 20.83 -15.25
N ALA A 191 2.40 21.31 -16.09
CA ALA A 191 2.25 22.54 -16.88
C ALA A 191 1.20 22.48 -18.01
N ASP A 192 0.65 21.29 -18.30
CA ASP A 192 -0.39 21.06 -19.31
C ASP A 192 -1.78 20.73 -18.70
N ILE A 193 -1.95 20.95 -17.38
CA ILE A 193 -3.24 20.77 -16.71
C ILE A 193 -4.19 21.92 -17.07
N ASP A 194 -5.28 21.60 -17.76
CA ASP A 194 -6.46 22.47 -17.86
C ASP A 194 -7.19 22.45 -16.50
N PRO A 195 -7.40 23.59 -15.81
CA PRO A 195 -8.11 23.62 -14.54
C PRO A 195 -9.63 23.36 -14.66
N ASP A 196 -10.18 23.35 -15.88
CA ASP A 196 -11.60 23.20 -16.18
C ASP A 196 -11.98 21.92 -16.92
N HIS A 197 -11.02 21.15 -17.47
CA HIS A 197 -11.29 19.90 -18.17
C HIS A 197 -10.34 18.76 -17.78
N ALA A 198 -10.89 17.57 -17.60
CA ALA A 198 -10.11 16.37 -17.29
C ALA A 198 -9.23 15.95 -18.47
N THR A 199 -7.93 15.68 -18.23
CA THR A 199 -7.03 15.24 -19.30
C THR A 199 -7.29 13.75 -19.63
N PRO A 200 -7.70 13.36 -20.85
CA PRO A 200 -7.94 11.96 -21.16
C PRO A 200 -6.65 11.12 -21.00
N SER A 201 -6.73 9.99 -20.31
CA SER A 201 -5.56 9.20 -19.92
C SER A 201 -4.82 8.53 -21.07
N ASP A 202 -5.37 8.52 -22.29
CA ASP A 202 -4.64 8.13 -23.50
C ASP A 202 -3.76 9.25 -24.07
N GLN A 203 -3.95 10.49 -23.63
CA GLN A 203 -3.10 11.64 -23.97
C GLN A 203 -1.94 11.80 -22.97
N VAL A 204 -2.08 11.27 -21.75
CA VAL A 204 -1.02 11.25 -20.75
C VAL A 204 -0.16 9.99 -20.94
N GLY A 205 1.11 10.18 -21.33
CA GLY A 205 2.17 9.19 -21.13
C GLY A 205 3.02 9.52 -19.91
N ALA A 206 4.06 8.73 -19.64
CA ALA A 206 5.12 9.16 -18.74
C ALA A 206 5.98 10.26 -19.36
N GLY A 207 6.66 11.06 -18.54
CA GLY A 207 7.61 12.06 -19.03
C GLY A 207 8.93 11.49 -19.59
N LEU A 208 9.15 10.18 -19.47
CA LEU A 208 10.33 9.43 -19.90
C LEU A 208 9.91 8.04 -20.50
N PRO A 209 10.81 7.24 -21.12
CA PRO A 209 10.44 6.02 -21.85
C PRO A 209 9.90 4.83 -21.01
N VAL A 210 8.88 4.14 -21.55
CA VAL A 210 7.71 3.59 -20.80
C VAL A 210 7.71 2.07 -20.53
N ARG A 211 7.48 1.61 -19.25
CA ARG A 211 7.69 0.21 -18.73
C ARG A 211 7.43 -0.12 -17.18
N SER A 212 7.15 -1.40 -16.72
CA SER A 212 6.05 -1.86 -15.78
C SER A 212 6.16 -2.48 -14.35
N GLU A 213 5.00 -2.59 -13.61
CA GLU A 213 4.41 -3.67 -12.73
C GLU A 213 2.94 -3.50 -12.09
N SER A 214 2.59 -4.00 -10.85
CA SER A 214 1.37 -3.73 -10.00
C SER A 214 1.47 -3.80 -8.44
N GLU A 215 0.38 -4.10 -7.68
CA GLU A 215 0.09 -3.60 -6.30
C GLU A 215 -1.06 -4.26 -5.44
N GLN A 216 -0.79 -4.87 -4.27
CA GLN A 216 -1.61 -4.78 -3.02
C GLN A 216 -0.77 -5.05 -1.73
N THR A 217 -1.19 -4.61 -0.52
CA THR A 217 -0.35 -4.61 0.73
C THR A 217 -1.10 -4.19 2.04
N THR A 218 -0.61 -4.57 3.26
CA THR A 218 -1.03 -4.10 4.63
C THR A 218 -0.05 -3.14 5.39
N HIS A 219 -0.46 -2.42 6.46
CA HIS A 219 0.39 -1.43 7.21
C HIS A 219 0.17 -1.28 8.74
N PHE A 220 1.25 -1.02 9.52
CA PHE A 220 1.21 -0.50 10.91
C PHE A 220 2.35 0.49 11.25
N SER A 221 2.15 1.33 12.28
CA SER A 221 3.16 2.30 12.79
C SER A 221 3.25 2.29 14.32
N VAL A 222 4.45 2.56 14.88
CA VAL A 222 4.78 2.55 16.31
C VAL A 222 5.73 3.71 16.65
N VAL A 223 5.57 4.31 17.83
CA VAL A 223 6.52 5.27 18.42
C VAL A 223 6.70 4.93 19.90
N ASP A 224 7.91 5.05 20.43
CA ASP A 224 8.22 4.82 21.86
C ASP A 224 8.39 6.14 22.66
N GLY A 225 8.56 6.00 23.99
CA GLY A 225 8.70 7.14 24.90
C GLY A 225 10.02 7.92 24.80
N ASP A 226 11.06 7.32 24.21
CA ASP A 226 12.34 7.99 23.93
C ASP A 226 12.32 8.71 22.57
N GLY A 227 11.30 8.44 21.75
CA GLY A 227 11.04 9.08 20.45
C GLY A 227 11.48 8.25 19.24
N SER A 228 11.86 6.98 19.41
CA SER A 228 12.12 6.07 18.29
C SER A 228 10.81 5.82 17.53
N ALA A 229 10.88 5.80 16.20
CA ALA A 229 9.71 5.61 15.33
C ALA A 229 9.93 4.46 14.35
N VAL A 230 8.91 3.61 14.19
CA VAL A 230 8.86 2.53 13.20
C VAL A 230 7.58 2.69 12.37
N SER A 231 7.73 2.72 11.05
CA SER A 231 6.61 2.67 10.12
C SER A 231 6.82 1.44 9.23
N ASN A 232 5.96 0.43 9.36
CA ASN A 232 6.17 -0.88 8.73
C ASN A 232 4.97 -1.27 7.86
N THR A 233 5.28 -1.78 6.68
CA THR A 233 4.30 -2.10 5.65
C THR A 233 4.66 -3.48 5.10
N TYR A 234 3.71 -4.41 5.10
CA TYR A 234 3.95 -5.82 4.74
C TYR A 234 2.74 -6.44 4.04
N THR A 235 2.94 -7.50 3.27
CA THR A 235 2.05 -7.80 2.15
C THR A 235 1.86 -9.30 1.91
N LEU A 236 0.73 -9.64 1.29
CA LEU A 236 0.47 -10.94 0.65
C LEU A 236 0.16 -10.78 -0.85
N ASN A 237 0.40 -9.61 -1.41
CA ASN A 237 -0.30 -9.01 -2.53
C ASN A 237 -1.81 -8.96 -2.24
N LEU A 238 -2.66 -9.74 -2.93
CA LEU A 238 -4.11 -9.72 -2.74
C LEU A 238 -4.53 -10.06 -1.30
N GLY A 239 -5.74 -9.65 -0.91
CA GLY A 239 -6.40 -10.22 0.28
C GLY A 239 -6.39 -11.75 0.25
N PHE A 240 -5.80 -12.39 1.27
CA PHE A 240 -5.49 -13.83 1.35
C PHE A 240 -4.52 -14.39 0.28
N GLY A 241 -3.73 -13.56 -0.39
CA GLY A 241 -2.59 -13.94 -1.23
C GLY A 241 -2.87 -14.99 -2.30
N ALA A 242 -2.01 -16.00 -2.41
CA ALA A 242 -2.15 -17.12 -3.35
C ALA A 242 -3.33 -18.06 -3.03
N LYS A 243 -4.11 -17.79 -1.97
CA LYS A 243 -5.20 -18.65 -1.47
C LYS A 243 -4.74 -20.06 -1.06
N PHE A 244 -3.44 -20.23 -0.86
CA PHE A 244 -2.80 -21.50 -0.50
C PHE A 244 -2.07 -21.37 0.84
N VAL A 245 -2.47 -22.20 1.79
CA VAL A 245 -1.74 -22.43 3.05
C VAL A 245 -0.89 -23.67 2.86
N VAL A 246 0.41 -23.56 3.13
CA VAL A 246 1.29 -24.74 3.08
C VAL A 246 0.86 -25.73 4.18
N PRO A 247 0.56 -27.00 3.83
CA PRO A 247 0.13 -28.02 4.79
C PRO A 247 1.00 -28.09 6.05
N ASP A 248 0.35 -28.31 7.19
CA ASP A 248 0.94 -28.46 8.53
C ASP A 248 1.74 -27.29 9.10
N THR A 249 2.01 -26.24 8.31
CA THR A 249 2.70 -25.02 8.78
C THR A 249 1.73 -23.92 9.24
N GLY A 250 0.51 -23.87 8.70
CA GLY A 250 -0.40 -22.72 8.86
C GLY A 250 0.07 -21.44 8.17
N VAL A 251 1.10 -21.49 7.31
CA VAL A 251 1.63 -20.34 6.57
C VAL A 251 0.85 -20.12 5.29
N LEU A 252 0.05 -19.05 5.25
CA LEU A 252 -0.60 -18.55 4.05
C LEU A 252 0.42 -17.84 3.15
N LEU A 253 0.45 -18.20 1.87
CA LEU A 253 1.40 -17.61 0.91
C LEU A 253 0.85 -16.36 0.23
N ASN A 254 1.76 -15.43 -0.05
CA ASN A 254 1.51 -14.28 -0.91
C ASN A 254 1.27 -14.70 -2.37
N ASN A 255 0.66 -13.83 -3.17
CA ASN A 255 0.71 -13.90 -4.64
C ASN A 255 1.58 -12.78 -5.24
N GLU A 256 2.65 -12.35 -4.56
CA GLU A 256 3.46 -11.20 -4.99
C GLU A 256 4.06 -11.38 -6.41
N MET A 257 4.22 -12.62 -6.87
CA MET A 257 4.60 -12.94 -8.26
C MET A 257 3.58 -12.52 -9.33
N ASP A 258 2.32 -12.21 -8.96
CA ASP A 258 1.28 -11.69 -9.85
C ASP A 258 1.51 -10.22 -10.24
N ASP A 259 2.29 -9.48 -9.45
CA ASP A 259 2.62 -8.11 -9.83
C ASP A 259 3.48 -8.12 -11.09
N PHE A 260 4.56 -8.92 -11.08
CA PHE A 260 5.51 -9.03 -12.19
C PHE A 260 4.78 -9.13 -13.54
N SER A 261 5.20 -8.30 -14.49
CA SER A 261 4.65 -8.22 -15.84
C SER A 261 4.83 -9.54 -16.59
N VAL A 262 3.81 -10.40 -16.51
CA VAL A 262 3.67 -11.65 -17.27
C VAL A 262 3.69 -11.37 -18.77
N LYS A 263 3.16 -10.20 -19.18
CA LYS A 263 3.27 -9.71 -20.56
C LYS A 263 3.29 -8.16 -20.61
N PRO A 264 4.37 -7.55 -21.13
CA PRO A 264 4.44 -6.11 -21.37
C PRO A 264 3.23 -5.52 -22.09
N GLY A 265 2.76 -4.36 -21.61
CA GLY A 265 1.60 -3.66 -22.16
C GLY A 265 0.24 -4.34 -21.90
N THR A 266 0.17 -5.36 -21.04
CA THR A 266 -1.09 -5.99 -20.60
C THR A 266 -1.45 -5.53 -19.18
N ALA A 267 -2.74 -5.55 -18.84
CA ALA A 267 -3.19 -5.35 -17.46
C ALA A 267 -3.05 -6.64 -16.64
N ASN A 268 -2.55 -6.49 -15.42
CA ASN A 268 -2.66 -7.45 -14.31
C ASN A 268 -4.01 -7.27 -13.57
N ILE A 269 -4.20 -7.99 -12.46
CA ILE A 269 -5.50 -8.08 -11.75
C ILE A 269 -5.99 -6.73 -11.18
N PHE A 270 -5.11 -5.75 -11.02
CA PHE A 270 -5.42 -4.39 -10.56
C PHE A 270 -5.72 -3.39 -11.70
N GLY A 271 -5.70 -3.85 -12.96
CA GLY A 271 -5.98 -3.01 -14.13
C GLY A 271 -4.80 -2.15 -14.59
N LEU A 272 -3.61 -2.34 -14.02
CA LEU A 272 -2.43 -1.55 -14.32
C LEU A 272 -1.75 -2.02 -15.63
N VAL A 273 -1.79 -1.18 -16.68
CA VAL A 273 -1.28 -1.48 -18.03
C VAL A 273 0.05 -0.78 -18.28
N GLN A 274 1.11 -1.53 -18.62
CA GLN A 274 2.46 -0.97 -18.50
C GLN A 274 3.48 -1.33 -19.62
N GLY A 275 4.31 -2.39 -19.49
CA GLY A 275 5.58 -2.56 -20.25
C GLY A 275 6.64 -3.50 -19.58
N GLU A 276 7.90 -3.09 -19.35
CA GLU A 276 9.07 -4.03 -19.17
C GLU A 276 9.94 -4.18 -17.87
N PRO A 277 10.54 -3.20 -17.12
CA PRO A 277 11.51 -3.45 -16.05
C PRO A 277 11.15 -4.55 -15.13
N ASN A 278 9.92 -4.61 -14.65
CA ASN A 278 9.48 -5.65 -13.76
C ASN A 278 8.65 -6.72 -14.48
N LYS A 279 9.14 -7.16 -15.64
CA LYS A 279 9.00 -8.56 -16.08
C LYS A 279 9.59 -9.51 -15.03
N ILE A 280 9.09 -10.75 -14.98
CA ILE A 280 9.63 -11.83 -14.13
C ILE A 280 11.10 -12.11 -14.49
N GLU A 281 12.00 -12.07 -13.50
CA GLU A 281 13.37 -12.60 -13.59
C GLU A 281 13.80 -13.26 -12.26
N PRO A 282 14.65 -14.31 -12.27
CA PRO A 282 15.08 -14.98 -11.04
C PRO A 282 15.80 -14.06 -10.04
N GLY A 283 15.46 -14.16 -8.75
CA GLY A 283 16.11 -13.42 -7.66
C GLY A 283 15.73 -11.93 -7.53
N LYS A 284 14.78 -11.47 -8.36
CA LYS A 284 14.31 -10.08 -8.44
C LYS A 284 13.15 -9.80 -7.49
N ARG A 285 12.91 -8.52 -7.20
CA ARG A 285 11.73 -8.04 -6.44
C ARG A 285 10.73 -7.31 -7.33
N MET A 286 9.48 -7.39 -6.91
CA MET A 286 8.37 -6.59 -7.39
C MET A 286 8.45 -5.12 -6.93
N LEU A 287 7.83 -4.24 -7.72
CA LEU A 287 7.63 -2.81 -7.53
C LEU A 287 6.38 -2.57 -6.69
N SER A 288 6.55 -2.56 -5.38
CA SER A 288 5.45 -2.29 -4.46
C SER A 288 5.02 -0.81 -4.48
N SER A 289 3.84 -0.50 -3.94
CA SER A 289 3.40 0.87 -3.61
C SER A 289 3.46 1.18 -2.10
N MET A 290 4.16 0.34 -1.33
CA MET A 290 4.46 0.56 0.09
C MET A 290 5.03 1.94 0.39
N THR A 291 4.28 2.78 1.10
CA THR A 291 4.68 4.17 1.42
C THR A 291 4.72 4.44 2.94
N PRO A 292 5.36 3.60 3.78
CA PRO A 292 5.61 3.96 5.19
C PRO A 292 6.47 5.22 5.22
N THR A 293 6.02 6.22 5.99
CA THR A 293 6.56 7.57 5.90
C THR A 293 6.67 8.21 7.29
N ILE A 294 7.81 8.82 7.56
CA ILE A 294 8.05 9.63 8.75
C ILE A 294 8.10 11.09 8.32
N VAL A 295 7.38 11.94 9.05
CA VAL A 295 7.38 13.39 8.89
C VAL A 295 8.17 14.00 10.06
N VAL A 296 9.18 14.78 9.72
CA VAL A 296 10.09 15.47 10.65
C VAL A 296 9.93 16.98 10.49
N ARG A 297 10.02 17.72 11.58
CA ARG A 297 10.06 19.20 11.58
C ARG A 297 11.06 19.68 12.63
N ASP A 298 11.89 20.65 12.28
CA ASP A 298 12.90 21.22 13.17
C ASP A 298 13.82 20.16 13.84
N GLY A 299 14.11 19.08 13.09
CA GLY A 299 14.89 17.91 13.56
C GLY A 299 14.14 16.96 14.51
N GLN A 300 12.85 17.19 14.77
CA GLN A 300 12.01 16.36 15.65
C GLN A 300 10.93 15.60 14.88
N LEU A 301 10.56 14.42 15.39
CA LEU A 301 9.40 13.68 14.90
C LEU A 301 8.12 14.53 15.03
N ARG A 302 7.39 14.67 13.91
CA ARG A 302 6.11 15.40 13.79
C ARG A 302 4.93 14.43 13.53
N ALA A 303 5.14 13.42 12.69
CA ALA A 303 4.17 12.35 12.47
C ALA A 303 4.81 11.06 11.91
N VAL A 304 4.12 9.93 12.07
CA VAL A 304 4.35 8.68 11.35
C VAL A 304 3.07 8.32 10.61
N VAL A 305 3.17 8.05 9.31
CA VAL A 305 2.03 7.90 8.40
C VAL A 305 2.22 6.69 7.49
N GLY A 306 1.20 5.83 7.43
CA GLY A 306 1.12 4.76 6.45
C GLY A 306 -0.27 4.12 6.43
N THR A 307 -0.51 3.27 5.43
CA THR A 307 -1.84 2.71 5.14
C THR A 307 -1.69 1.50 4.18
N PRO A 308 -2.61 0.52 4.22
CA PRO A 308 -2.73 -0.57 3.25
C PRO A 308 -3.48 -0.13 1.98
N GLY A 309 -3.66 -1.05 1.02
CA GLY A 309 -4.60 -0.86 -0.10
C GLY A 309 -4.00 -0.64 -1.50
N GLY A 310 -2.81 -1.21 -1.77
CA GLY A 310 -2.19 -1.25 -3.10
C GLY A 310 -1.97 0.15 -3.72
N PRO A 311 -2.63 0.49 -4.85
CA PRO A 311 -2.51 1.82 -5.46
C PRO A 311 -2.85 2.92 -4.47
N THR A 312 -3.93 2.72 -3.72
CA THR A 312 -4.49 3.77 -2.87
C THR A 312 -3.58 4.17 -1.71
N ILE A 313 -2.51 3.41 -1.43
CA ILE A 313 -1.50 3.71 -0.41
C ILE A 313 -0.87 5.07 -0.65
N THR A 314 -0.32 5.31 -1.84
CA THR A 314 0.47 6.52 -2.12
C THR A 314 -0.40 7.78 -2.02
N THR A 315 -1.61 7.73 -2.59
CA THR A 315 -2.57 8.83 -2.64
C THR A 315 -3.25 9.07 -1.29
N THR A 316 -3.33 8.04 -0.44
CA THR A 316 -3.81 8.15 0.94
C THR A 316 -2.76 8.74 1.87
N VAL A 317 -1.49 8.29 1.78
CA VAL A 317 -0.38 8.91 2.53
C VAL A 317 -0.20 10.37 2.10
N ALA A 318 -0.23 10.67 0.80
CA ALA A 318 -0.23 12.04 0.30
C ALA A 318 -1.46 12.84 0.79
N THR A 319 -2.66 12.24 0.83
CA THR A 319 -3.87 12.89 1.40
C THR A 319 -3.68 13.26 2.87
N VAL A 320 -3.18 12.35 3.71
CA VAL A 320 -2.99 12.61 5.15
C VAL A 320 -1.94 13.71 5.35
N ILE A 321 -0.79 13.60 4.69
CA ILE A 321 0.31 14.57 4.80
C ILE A 321 -0.12 15.96 4.28
N ARG A 322 -0.83 16.04 3.14
CA ARG A 322 -1.37 17.31 2.62
C ARG A 322 -2.40 17.92 3.57
N GLY A 323 -3.35 17.14 4.08
CA GLY A 323 -4.33 17.62 5.06
C GLY A 323 -3.68 18.27 6.29
N MET A 324 -2.65 17.62 6.84
CA MET A 324 -1.92 18.12 8.01
C MET A 324 -1.01 19.33 7.76
N ILE A 325 -0.47 19.50 6.55
CA ILE A 325 0.58 20.49 6.25
C ILE A 325 0.08 21.67 5.41
N GLU A 326 -0.96 21.49 4.59
CA GLU A 326 -1.53 22.54 3.73
C GLU A 326 -2.83 23.15 4.26
N HIS A 327 -3.52 22.43 5.16
CA HIS A 327 -4.85 22.81 5.65
C HIS A 327 -4.97 22.71 7.19
N ASP A 328 -3.83 22.62 7.90
CA ASP A 328 -3.72 22.56 9.36
C ASP A 328 -4.61 21.51 10.07
N LEU A 329 -5.02 20.45 9.34
CA LEU A 329 -5.88 19.41 9.90
C LEU A 329 -5.12 18.58 10.95
N ARG A 330 -5.82 18.20 12.00
CA ARG A 330 -5.37 17.15 12.93
C ARG A 330 -5.22 15.83 12.17
N ILE A 331 -4.32 14.95 12.62
CA ILE A 331 -4.12 13.68 11.90
C ILE A 331 -5.39 12.80 11.85
N ASP A 332 -6.25 12.87 12.87
CA ASP A 332 -7.55 12.20 12.89
C ASP A 332 -8.54 12.76 11.85
N GLU A 333 -8.54 14.08 11.62
CA GLU A 333 -9.37 14.73 10.60
C GLU A 333 -8.83 14.42 9.18
N ALA A 334 -7.50 14.37 9.03
CA ALA A 334 -6.83 14.00 7.79
C ALA A 334 -7.03 12.52 7.41
N VAL A 335 -7.03 11.60 8.40
CA VAL A 335 -7.35 10.17 8.22
C VAL A 335 -8.85 9.98 7.91
N ALA A 336 -9.75 10.64 8.64
CA ALA A 336 -11.19 10.50 8.47
C ALA A 336 -11.72 11.14 7.16
N SER A 337 -11.01 12.13 6.61
CA SER A 337 -11.34 12.82 5.36
C SER A 337 -11.65 11.84 4.21
N PRO A 338 -12.61 12.16 3.32
CA PRO A 338 -12.92 11.33 2.18
C PRO A 338 -11.74 11.27 1.20
N ARG A 339 -11.50 10.08 0.65
CA ARG A 339 -10.38 9.80 -0.25
C ARG A 339 -10.81 9.80 -1.71
N VAL A 340 -9.85 10.21 -2.54
CA VAL A 340 -9.92 10.24 -4.00
C VAL A 340 -8.64 9.62 -4.54
N HIS A 341 -8.73 8.95 -5.69
CA HIS A 341 -7.60 8.21 -6.26
C HIS A 341 -7.74 8.09 -7.80
N HIS A 342 -6.61 8.15 -8.53
CA HIS A 342 -6.57 7.93 -9.98
C HIS A 342 -5.24 7.28 -10.42
N GLN A 343 -5.26 5.99 -10.75
CA GLN A 343 -4.08 5.15 -11.09
C GLN A 343 -3.60 5.25 -12.55
N TRP A 344 -3.85 6.38 -13.23
CA TRP A 344 -3.66 6.63 -14.67
C TRP A 344 -4.52 5.75 -15.61
N LYS A 345 -4.58 4.42 -15.44
CA LYS A 345 -5.50 3.56 -16.20
C LYS A 345 -6.22 2.56 -15.29
N PRO A 346 -7.51 2.24 -15.56
CA PRO A 346 -8.38 2.88 -16.56
C PRO A 346 -8.75 4.33 -16.19
N ASP A 347 -9.32 5.08 -17.15
CA ASP A 347 -9.56 6.54 -17.07
C ASP A 347 -10.79 6.90 -16.22
N GLN A 348 -10.76 6.53 -14.94
CA GLN A 348 -11.83 6.73 -13.96
C GLN A 348 -11.20 7.24 -12.65
N ILE A 349 -11.83 8.19 -11.96
CA ILE A 349 -11.49 8.47 -10.56
C ILE A 349 -12.21 7.49 -9.65
N TRP A 350 -11.52 7.02 -8.62
CA TRP A 350 -12.16 6.40 -7.47
C TRP A 350 -12.43 7.46 -6.42
N THR A 351 -13.66 7.48 -5.92
CA THR A 351 -14.09 8.36 -4.82
C THR A 351 -14.71 7.52 -3.74
N GLU A 352 -14.48 7.87 -2.48
CA GLU A 352 -15.26 7.29 -1.39
C GLU A 352 -16.70 7.84 -1.39
N GLU A 353 -17.66 7.01 -0.97
CA GLU A 353 -19.08 7.39 -0.88
C GLU A 353 -19.35 8.62 0.01
N ARG A 354 -18.41 8.96 0.90
CA ARG A 354 -18.45 10.13 1.80
C ARG A 354 -17.89 11.43 1.18
N LEU A 355 -17.52 11.44 -0.10
CA LEU A 355 -17.19 12.69 -0.81
C LEU A 355 -18.44 13.56 -0.95
N ASP A 356 -18.27 14.89 -0.82
CA ASP A 356 -19.36 15.85 -0.97
C ASP A 356 -20.05 15.75 -2.36
N PRO A 357 -21.39 15.63 -2.44
CA PRO A 357 -22.10 15.52 -3.71
C PRO A 357 -21.97 16.73 -4.64
N GLN A 358 -21.78 17.95 -4.12
CA GLN A 358 -21.52 19.12 -4.97
C GLN A 358 -20.14 19.02 -5.62
N THR A 359 -19.16 18.50 -4.88
CA THR A 359 -17.81 18.22 -5.36
C THR A 359 -17.80 17.09 -6.39
N GLU A 360 -18.54 16.01 -6.14
CA GLU A 360 -18.74 14.92 -7.11
C GLU A 360 -19.35 15.44 -8.43
N ALA A 361 -20.44 16.21 -8.36
CA ALA A 361 -21.08 16.80 -9.54
C ALA A 361 -20.15 17.80 -10.27
N GLY A 362 -19.33 18.56 -9.55
CA GLY A 362 -18.34 19.47 -10.14
C GLY A 362 -17.21 18.73 -10.86
N LEU A 363 -16.80 17.56 -10.39
CA LEU A 363 -15.81 16.71 -11.06
C LEU A 363 -16.38 16.07 -12.33
N GLN A 364 -17.64 15.62 -12.30
CA GLN A 364 -18.36 15.16 -13.49
C GLN A 364 -18.52 16.28 -14.52
N ALA A 365 -18.84 17.50 -14.09
CA ALA A 365 -18.94 18.67 -14.97
C ALA A 365 -17.60 19.04 -15.64
N LYS A 366 -16.46 18.76 -14.99
CA LYS A 366 -15.11 18.85 -15.56
C LYS A 366 -14.70 17.61 -16.39
N GLY A 367 -15.57 16.61 -16.54
CA GLY A 367 -15.37 15.46 -17.41
C GLY A 367 -14.73 14.21 -16.78
N HIS A 368 -14.63 14.12 -15.44
CA HIS A 368 -14.14 12.91 -14.77
C HIS A 368 -15.21 11.81 -14.70
N GLU A 369 -14.91 10.60 -15.19
CA GLU A 369 -15.72 9.41 -14.90
C GLU A 369 -15.51 8.99 -13.43
N ILE A 370 -16.60 8.81 -12.67
CA ILE A 370 -16.54 8.56 -11.22
C ILE A 370 -17.01 7.14 -10.90
N ARG A 371 -16.15 6.39 -10.20
CA ARG A 371 -16.48 5.07 -9.65
C ARG A 371 -16.36 5.05 -8.13
N LYS A 372 -17.49 4.89 -7.45
CA LYS A 372 -17.53 4.87 -5.99
C LYS A 372 -16.87 3.63 -5.39
N ARG A 373 -16.30 3.82 -4.20
CA ARG A 373 -15.75 2.79 -3.29
C ARG A 373 -16.32 3.03 -1.89
N SER A 374 -16.55 1.97 -1.13
CA SER A 374 -16.93 2.05 0.29
C SER A 374 -15.81 2.67 1.14
N GLY A 375 -14.56 2.26 0.86
CA GLY A 375 -13.35 2.84 1.43
C GLY A 375 -12.11 2.56 0.57
N MET A 376 -11.04 3.33 0.81
CA MET A 376 -9.73 3.15 0.17
C MET A 376 -8.62 3.25 1.22
N GLY A 377 -7.99 2.12 1.54
CA GLY A 377 -6.97 2.01 2.60
C GLY A 377 -7.52 2.15 4.02
N HIS A 378 -6.67 1.87 5.00
CA HIS A 378 -6.93 1.89 6.45
C HIS A 378 -5.73 2.54 7.16
N ALA A 379 -5.73 3.87 7.25
CA ALA A 379 -4.54 4.62 7.66
C ALA A 379 -4.28 4.51 9.18
N ASN A 380 -3.16 3.91 9.55
CA ASN A 380 -2.71 3.73 10.93
C ASN A 380 -1.51 4.66 11.15
N CYS A 381 -1.70 5.71 11.95
CA CYS A 381 -0.81 6.87 12.00
C CYS A 381 -0.59 7.35 13.44
N ILE A 382 0.51 8.06 13.68
CA ILE A 382 0.83 8.68 14.97
C ILE A 382 1.22 10.15 14.73
N GLU A 383 0.56 11.07 15.42
CA GLU A 383 0.91 12.50 15.47
C GLU A 383 1.65 12.81 16.77
N VAL A 384 2.72 13.60 16.69
CA VAL A 384 3.37 14.21 17.85
C VAL A 384 2.96 15.67 17.88
N ASP A 385 2.34 16.10 18.97
CA ASP A 385 2.00 17.50 19.18
C ASP A 385 3.28 18.32 19.49
N PRO A 386 3.63 19.35 18.68
CA PRO A 386 4.92 20.04 18.80
C PRO A 386 5.04 20.96 20.03
N LYS A 387 3.94 21.22 20.76
CA LYS A 387 3.92 22.11 21.93
C LYS A 387 3.98 21.33 23.25
N THR A 388 3.33 20.17 23.29
CA THR A 388 3.17 19.32 24.47
C THR A 388 4.03 18.06 24.44
N ARG A 389 4.58 17.70 23.25
CA ARG A 389 5.26 16.42 22.96
C ARG A 389 4.38 15.18 23.15
N GLY A 390 3.08 15.34 23.39
CA GLY A 390 2.13 14.25 23.54
C GLY A 390 1.85 13.52 22.23
N PHE A 391 1.60 12.22 22.32
CA PHE A 391 1.28 11.35 21.18
C PHE A 391 -0.23 11.27 20.92
N ARG A 392 -0.63 11.28 19.66
CA ARG A 392 -1.97 10.85 19.21
C ARG A 392 -1.83 9.73 18.18
N ALA A 393 -2.04 8.50 18.62
CA ALA A 393 -2.24 7.38 17.72
C ALA A 393 -3.66 7.43 17.13
N VAL A 394 -3.79 7.11 15.84
CA VAL A 394 -5.06 7.04 15.09
C VAL A 394 -5.07 5.79 14.24
N ALA A 395 -6.18 5.05 14.29
CA ALA A 395 -6.49 3.93 13.41
C ALA A 395 -7.79 4.24 12.66
N ASP A 396 -7.91 3.72 11.44
CA ASP A 396 -8.97 4.09 10.51
C ASP A 396 -10.23 3.23 10.66
N VAL A 397 -10.74 3.21 11.90
CA VAL A 397 -11.93 2.45 12.34
C VAL A 397 -13.21 2.78 11.56
N SER A 398 -13.17 3.82 10.71
CA SER A 398 -14.27 4.22 9.82
C SER A 398 -14.38 3.38 8.55
N ARG A 399 -13.36 2.56 8.24
CA ARG A 399 -13.27 1.80 6.98
C ARG A 399 -13.10 0.29 7.20
N ASP A 400 -12.29 -0.12 8.18
CA ASP A 400 -11.94 -1.55 8.38
C ASP A 400 -11.42 -1.82 9.81
N GLY A 401 -12.31 -1.72 10.82
CA GLY A 401 -12.00 -2.11 12.20
C GLY A 401 -10.69 -1.55 12.81
N GLY A 402 -10.04 -2.34 13.66
CA GLY A 402 -8.76 -2.00 14.29
C GLY A 402 -8.85 -1.08 15.52
N ALA A 403 -7.69 -0.72 16.06
CA ALA A 403 -7.56 0.12 17.26
C ALA A 403 -6.23 0.90 17.25
N ALA A 404 -6.22 2.05 17.94
CA ALA A 404 -5.02 2.84 18.18
C ALA A 404 -4.94 3.23 19.67
N VAL A 405 -3.73 3.20 20.22
CA VAL A 405 -3.46 3.52 21.63
C VAL A 405 -2.21 4.40 21.72
N ALA A 406 -2.31 5.44 22.54
CA ALA A 406 -1.19 6.26 22.99
C ALA A 406 -1.28 6.39 24.52
N PHE A 407 -0.15 6.61 25.18
CA PHE A 407 0.01 6.69 26.64
C PHE A 407 0.70 8.00 27.03
#